data_AF-A0A7H0I8V5-F1
#
_entry.id   AF-A0A7H0I8V5-F1
#
_cell.length_a   1.000
_cell.length_b   1.000
_cell.length_c   1.000
_cell.angle_alpha   90.00
_cell.angle_beta   90.00
_cell.angle_gamma   90.00
#
_symmetry.space_group_name_H-M   'P 1'
#
loop_
_entity.id
_entity.type
_entity.pdbx_description
1 polymer ?
#
loop_
_entity_poly.entity_id
_entity_poly.type
_entity_poly.pdbx_seq_one_letter_code
_entity_poly.pdbx_strand_id
1 'polypeptide(L)'
;MPDPHEPGLPATPDPAAPDTPGPPPPARTPLPALHDHLRTHLPAAARTWLDEALTELPTWERHFTEAARRCGAAYADAARVLLLHAAHPDTPTLTRLYSQGTAAERRAVLHALPHTTPTPDALPLVEDALRTNDTSLIAAAVGPYGARHLDAHAWRHAVLKCVFTGVPVTEVAGLADRARGDTELARMLRDQAAERTAAGRPVQEDLRRVLAIAEAPRPTEP
;
A
#
# COMPACT_ATOMS: atom_id res chain seq x y z
N MET A 1 -51.43 34.37 -14.78
CA MET A 1 -51.65 34.02 -13.37
C MET A 1 -51.27 32.54 -13.24
N PRO A 2 -50.23 32.20 -12.44
CA PRO A 2 -49.57 30.90 -12.44
C PRO A 2 -50.29 29.88 -11.55
N ASP A 3 -50.21 28.59 -11.89
CA ASP A 3 -50.52 27.46 -11.00
C ASP A 3 -49.20 26.80 -10.53
N PRO A 4 -49.11 26.30 -9.29
CA PRO A 4 -47.84 26.05 -8.61
C PRO A 4 -47.29 24.63 -8.86
N HIS A 5 -45.96 24.56 -8.87
CA HIS A 5 -45.13 23.36 -8.84
C HIS A 5 -45.59 22.30 -7.81
N GLU A 6 -45.85 21.08 -8.27
CA GLU A 6 -45.74 19.88 -7.44
C GLU A 6 -44.25 19.57 -7.17
N PRO A 7 -43.84 19.34 -5.90
CA PRO A 7 -42.52 18.82 -5.61
C PRO A 7 -42.49 17.30 -5.79
N GLY A 8 -41.72 16.82 -6.77
CA GLY A 8 -41.45 15.40 -6.97
C GLY A 8 -40.77 14.77 -5.75
N LEU A 9 -41.22 13.58 -5.34
CA LEU A 9 -40.62 12.81 -4.25
C LEU A 9 -39.13 12.54 -4.50
N PRO A 10 -38.29 12.51 -3.45
CA PRO A 10 -36.90 12.09 -3.59
C PRO A 10 -36.84 10.62 -3.99
N ALA A 11 -36.09 10.32 -5.05
CA ALA A 11 -35.76 8.97 -5.45
C ALA A 11 -35.07 8.24 -4.29
N THR A 12 -35.60 7.06 -3.94
CA THR A 12 -34.99 6.14 -2.99
C THR A 12 -33.57 5.80 -3.46
N PRO A 13 -32.54 5.91 -2.61
CA PRO A 13 -31.20 5.46 -2.99
C PRO A 13 -31.23 3.95 -3.25
N ASP A 14 -30.64 3.57 -4.39
CA ASP A 14 -30.41 2.19 -4.81
C ASP A 14 -29.70 1.44 -3.66
N PRO A 15 -30.16 0.24 -3.23
CA PRO A 15 -29.47 -0.51 -2.20
C PRO A 15 -28.03 -0.76 -2.64
N ALA A 16 -27.07 -0.25 -1.86
CA ALA A 16 -25.65 -0.47 -2.07
C ALA A 16 -25.40 -1.95 -2.34
N ALA A 17 -24.78 -2.25 -3.49
CA ALA A 17 -24.31 -3.59 -3.81
C ALA A 17 -23.51 -4.13 -2.60
N PRO A 18 -23.65 -5.40 -2.23
CA PRO A 18 -22.95 -5.95 -1.09
C PRO A 18 -21.45 -5.69 -1.25
N ASP A 19 -20.84 -5.03 -0.26
CA ASP A 19 -19.40 -4.81 -0.12
C ASP A 19 -18.72 -6.17 -0.19
N THR A 20 -18.33 -6.57 -1.40
CA THR A 20 -17.48 -7.74 -1.58
C THR A 20 -16.15 -7.32 -0.97
N PRO A 21 -15.70 -7.96 0.13
CA PRO A 21 -14.46 -7.56 0.76
C PRO A 21 -13.35 -7.61 -0.28
N GLY A 22 -12.65 -6.49 -0.45
CA GLY A 22 -11.53 -6.39 -1.36
C GLY A 22 -10.43 -7.40 -1.01
N PRO A 23 -9.49 -7.68 -1.93
CA PRO A 23 -8.47 -8.67 -1.69
C PRO A 23 -7.61 -8.33 -0.48
N PRO A 24 -7.08 -9.34 0.22
CA PRO A 24 -6.17 -9.10 1.33
C PRO A 24 -4.91 -8.35 0.84
N PRO A 25 -4.26 -7.57 1.71
CA PRO A 25 -3.13 -6.71 1.32
C PRO A 25 -2.00 -7.56 0.69
N PRO A 26 -1.65 -7.37 -0.59
CA PRO A 26 -0.78 -8.29 -1.32
C PRO A 26 0.61 -8.45 -0.69
N ALA A 27 1.19 -7.35 -0.20
CA ALA A 27 2.53 -7.35 0.40
C ALA A 27 2.65 -8.15 1.71
N ARG A 28 1.53 -8.40 2.40
CA ARG A 28 1.48 -9.09 3.70
C ARG A 28 0.85 -10.48 3.62
N THR A 29 0.28 -10.83 2.47
CA THR A 29 -0.45 -12.09 2.28
C THR A 29 0.49 -13.13 1.68
N PRO A 30 0.58 -14.36 2.25
CA PRO A 30 1.31 -15.45 1.62
C PRO A 30 0.80 -15.72 0.19
N LEU A 31 1.71 -15.96 -0.75
CA LEU A 31 1.36 -16.09 -2.17
C LEU A 31 0.32 -17.19 -2.47
N PRO A 32 0.35 -18.38 -1.83
CA PRO A 32 -0.71 -19.37 -2.02
C PRO A 32 -2.10 -18.85 -1.61
N ALA A 33 -2.19 -18.16 -0.47
CA ALA A 33 -3.46 -17.58 -0.01
C ALA A 33 -3.95 -16.45 -0.92
N LEU A 34 -3.02 -15.66 -1.48
CA LEU A 34 -3.35 -14.63 -2.47
C LEU A 34 -3.90 -15.26 -3.76
N HIS A 35 -3.28 -16.35 -4.22
CA HIS A 35 -3.74 -17.10 -5.38
C HIS A 35 -5.11 -17.75 -5.13
N ASP A 36 -5.31 -18.41 -3.99
CA ASP A 36 -6.60 -19.02 -3.62
C ASP A 36 -7.73 -17.98 -3.54
N HIS A 37 -7.44 -16.78 -3.00
CA HIS A 37 -8.38 -15.68 -2.97
C HIS A 37 -8.79 -15.26 -4.39
N LEU A 38 -7.83 -15.08 -5.30
CA LEU A 38 -8.13 -14.75 -6.69
C LEU A 38 -8.92 -15.86 -7.40
N ARG A 39 -8.58 -17.13 -7.17
CA ARG A 39 -9.34 -18.27 -7.70
C ARG A 39 -10.77 -18.33 -7.18
N THR A 40 -11.01 -17.81 -5.97
CA THR A 40 -12.35 -17.79 -5.36
C THR A 40 -13.20 -16.64 -5.90
N HIS A 41 -12.62 -15.45 -6.06
CA HIS A 41 -13.38 -14.22 -6.26
C HIS A 41 -13.35 -13.66 -7.69
N LEU A 42 -12.43 -14.09 -8.55
CA LEU A 42 -12.42 -13.65 -9.95
C LEU A 42 -13.50 -14.37 -10.78
N PRO A 43 -14.12 -13.67 -11.76
CA PRO A 43 -14.95 -14.30 -12.78
C PRO A 43 -14.21 -15.42 -13.53
N ALA A 44 -14.94 -16.41 -14.04
CA ALA A 44 -14.34 -17.58 -14.69
C ALA A 44 -13.33 -17.23 -15.80
N ALA A 45 -13.67 -16.29 -16.69
CA ALA A 45 -12.78 -15.85 -17.77
C ALA A 45 -11.49 -15.19 -17.25
N ALA A 46 -11.57 -14.42 -16.15
CA ALA A 46 -10.41 -13.78 -15.55
C ALA A 46 -9.50 -14.79 -14.83
N ARG A 47 -10.08 -15.84 -14.22
CA ARG A 47 -9.32 -16.95 -13.62
C ARG A 47 -8.57 -17.75 -14.67
N THR A 48 -9.24 -18.14 -15.76
CA THR A 48 -8.60 -18.85 -16.87
C THR A 48 -7.44 -18.04 -17.44
N TRP A 49 -7.65 -16.74 -17.68
CA TRP A 49 -6.58 -15.86 -18.14
C TRP A 49 -5.41 -15.80 -17.15
N LEU A 50 -5.67 -15.71 -15.85
CA LEU A 50 -4.61 -15.64 -14.84
C LEU A 50 -3.81 -16.96 -14.78
N ASP A 51 -4.50 -18.09 -14.79
CA ASP A 51 -3.88 -19.43 -14.78
C ASP A 51 -2.96 -19.58 -16.01
N GLU A 52 -3.39 -19.16 -17.21
CA GLU A 52 -2.58 -19.14 -18.42
C GLU A 52 -1.38 -18.18 -18.30
N ALA A 53 -1.63 -16.93 -17.89
CA ALA A 53 -0.62 -15.88 -17.79
C ALA A 53 0.52 -16.22 -16.80
N LEU A 54 0.22 -16.98 -15.75
CA LEU A 54 1.23 -17.46 -14.79
C LEU A 54 2.14 -18.55 -15.38
N THR A 55 1.74 -19.18 -16.49
CA THR A 55 2.54 -20.21 -17.19
C THR A 55 3.26 -19.65 -18.43
N GLU A 56 2.74 -18.62 -19.08
CA GLU A 56 3.32 -17.97 -20.26
C GLU A 56 4.41 -16.94 -19.90
N LEU A 57 5.52 -17.41 -19.32
CA LEU A 57 6.57 -16.51 -18.81
C LEU A 57 7.17 -15.57 -19.87
N PRO A 58 7.44 -15.94 -21.13
CA PRO A 58 8.00 -14.99 -22.11
C PRO A 58 7.14 -13.74 -22.37
N THR A 59 5.85 -13.76 -22.02
CA THR A 59 4.91 -12.65 -22.18
C THR A 59 4.48 -11.98 -20.87
N TRP A 60 5.15 -12.29 -19.75
CA TRP A 60 4.73 -11.85 -18.42
C TRP A 60 4.60 -10.32 -18.30
N GLU A 61 5.46 -9.53 -18.93
CA GLU A 61 5.40 -8.05 -18.89
C GLU A 61 4.10 -7.51 -19.49
N ARG A 62 3.66 -8.10 -20.61
CA ARG A 62 2.37 -7.76 -21.21
C ARG A 62 1.22 -8.15 -20.28
N HIS A 63 1.28 -9.33 -19.67
CA HIS A 63 0.26 -9.77 -18.71
C HIS A 63 0.19 -8.87 -17.47
N PHE A 64 1.34 -8.39 -17.00
CA PHE A 64 1.43 -7.45 -15.88
C PHE A 64 0.67 -6.13 -16.18
N THR A 65 0.84 -5.57 -17.38
CA THR A 65 0.07 -4.38 -17.80
C THR A 65 -1.40 -4.71 -18.01
N GLU A 66 -1.73 -5.87 -18.59
CA GLU A 66 -3.12 -6.30 -18.84
C GLU A 66 -3.90 -6.66 -17.57
N ALA A 67 -3.24 -6.91 -16.43
CA ALA A 67 -3.87 -7.43 -15.21
C ALA A 67 -5.10 -6.62 -14.75
N ALA A 68 -5.04 -5.28 -14.78
CA ALA A 68 -6.19 -4.46 -14.39
C ALA A 68 -7.39 -4.62 -15.34
N ARG A 69 -7.14 -4.75 -16.65
CA ARG A 69 -8.18 -4.96 -17.66
C ARG A 69 -8.82 -6.34 -17.54
N ARG A 70 -8.05 -7.34 -17.10
CA ARG A 70 -8.44 -8.75 -17.07
C ARG A 70 -9.07 -9.17 -15.75
N CYS A 71 -8.51 -8.70 -14.63
CA CYS A 71 -8.93 -9.05 -13.28
C CYS A 71 -9.76 -7.95 -12.61
N GLY A 72 -9.84 -6.75 -13.20
CA GLY A 72 -10.45 -5.58 -12.58
C GLY A 72 -9.51 -4.87 -11.61
N ALA A 73 -9.78 -3.59 -11.35
CA ALA A 73 -8.91 -2.72 -10.55
C ALA A 73 -8.68 -3.24 -9.13
N ALA A 74 -9.72 -3.82 -8.50
CA ALA A 74 -9.64 -4.35 -7.15
C ALA A 74 -8.60 -5.48 -7.00
N TYR A 75 -8.48 -6.36 -8.01
CA TYR A 75 -7.63 -7.55 -7.98
C TYR A 75 -6.31 -7.40 -8.75
N ALA A 76 -6.10 -6.25 -9.41
CA ALA A 76 -4.97 -6.03 -10.30
C ALA A 76 -3.62 -6.17 -9.59
N ASP A 77 -3.48 -5.60 -8.38
CA ASP A 77 -2.21 -5.63 -7.64
C ASP A 77 -1.88 -7.05 -7.17
N ALA A 78 -2.89 -7.82 -6.73
CA ALA A 78 -2.72 -9.22 -6.36
C ALA A 78 -2.26 -10.08 -7.55
N ALA A 79 -2.90 -9.92 -8.71
CA ALA A 79 -2.52 -10.63 -9.93
C ALA A 79 -1.10 -10.26 -10.40
N ARG A 80 -0.75 -8.97 -10.35
CA ARG A 80 0.60 -8.49 -10.69
C ARG A 80 1.68 -9.03 -9.75
N VAL A 81 1.41 -9.12 -8.44
CA VAL A 81 2.34 -9.71 -7.47
C VAL A 81 2.59 -11.19 -7.81
N LEU A 82 1.55 -11.95 -8.15
CA LEU A 82 1.71 -13.35 -8.56
C LEU A 82 2.49 -13.47 -9.88
N LEU A 83 2.24 -12.61 -10.86
CA LEU A 83 2.98 -12.59 -12.13
C LEU A 83 4.45 -12.25 -11.93
N LEU A 84 4.77 -11.24 -11.12
CA LEU A 84 6.15 -10.88 -10.78
C LEU A 84 6.85 -12.01 -10.03
N HIS A 85 6.15 -12.65 -9.09
CA HIS A 85 6.71 -13.81 -8.40
C HIS A 85 6.97 -14.97 -9.36
N ALA A 86 6.04 -15.32 -10.25
CA ALA A 86 6.23 -16.42 -11.20
C ALA A 86 7.38 -16.13 -12.20
N ALA A 87 7.48 -14.88 -12.67
CA ALA A 87 8.49 -14.47 -13.64
C ALA A 87 9.91 -14.32 -13.06
N HIS A 88 10.03 -14.11 -11.73
CA HIS A 88 11.31 -13.88 -11.04
C HIS A 88 12.23 -12.85 -11.74
N PRO A 89 11.74 -11.65 -12.10
CA PRO A 89 12.56 -10.63 -12.74
C PRO A 89 13.68 -10.17 -11.82
N ASP A 90 14.84 -9.86 -12.40
CA ASP A 90 15.95 -9.28 -11.65
C ASP A 90 15.65 -7.82 -11.23
N THR A 91 16.44 -7.30 -10.30
CA THR A 91 16.27 -5.93 -9.79
C THR A 91 16.35 -4.85 -10.88
N PRO A 92 17.26 -4.93 -11.88
CA PRO A 92 17.23 -4.01 -13.03
C PRO A 92 15.91 -4.03 -13.79
N THR A 93 15.32 -5.21 -14.00
CA THR A 93 14.02 -5.34 -14.67
C THR A 93 12.89 -4.76 -13.82
N LEU A 94 12.87 -5.03 -12.52
CA LEU A 94 11.92 -4.41 -11.58
C LEU A 94 12.05 -2.88 -11.57
N THR A 95 13.29 -2.38 -11.59
CA THR A 95 13.59 -0.94 -11.62
C THR A 95 13.05 -0.30 -12.89
N ARG A 96 13.30 -0.91 -14.06
CA ARG A 96 12.76 -0.44 -15.33
C ARG A 96 11.23 -0.42 -15.32
N LEU A 97 10.60 -1.50 -14.85
CA LEU A 97 9.15 -1.62 -14.77
C LEU A 97 8.54 -0.55 -13.86
N TYR A 98 9.18 -0.29 -12.71
CA TYR A 98 8.77 0.76 -11.79
C TYR A 98 8.95 2.16 -12.41
N SER A 99 10.10 2.47 -13.00
CA SER A 99 10.37 3.80 -13.56
C SER A 99 9.48 4.16 -14.76
N GLN A 100 9.02 3.17 -15.52
CA GLN A 100 8.19 3.37 -16.72
C GLN A 100 6.69 3.16 -16.45
N GLY A 101 6.34 2.59 -15.31
CA GLY A 101 4.97 2.19 -14.98
C GLY A 101 4.08 3.33 -14.50
N THR A 102 2.77 3.11 -14.64
CA THR A 102 1.73 3.90 -13.98
C THR A 102 1.82 3.79 -12.45
N ALA A 103 1.14 4.67 -11.71
CA ALA A 103 1.11 4.60 -10.24
C ALA A 103 0.63 3.23 -9.72
N ALA A 104 -0.35 2.61 -10.38
CA ALA A 104 -0.83 1.27 -10.01
C ALA A 104 0.23 0.18 -10.26
N GLU A 105 0.97 0.26 -11.37
CA GLU A 105 2.03 -0.69 -11.68
C GLU A 105 3.23 -0.53 -10.74
N ARG A 106 3.64 0.71 -10.45
CA ARG A 106 4.65 1.04 -9.44
C ARG A 106 4.27 0.48 -8.07
N ARG A 107 3.01 0.67 -7.67
CA ARG A 107 2.48 0.14 -6.41
C ARG A 107 2.55 -1.38 -6.37
N ALA A 108 2.19 -2.07 -7.45
CA ALA A 108 2.28 -3.51 -7.55
C ALA A 108 3.73 -4.03 -7.44
N VAL A 109 4.70 -3.32 -8.04
CA VAL A 109 6.14 -3.63 -7.85
C VAL A 109 6.52 -3.53 -6.38
N LEU A 110 6.17 -2.44 -5.69
CA LEU A 110 6.45 -2.26 -4.26
C LEU A 110 5.82 -3.37 -3.40
N HIS A 111 4.60 -3.79 -3.72
CA HIS A 111 3.92 -4.90 -3.04
C HIS A 111 4.57 -6.27 -3.29
N ALA A 112 5.26 -6.45 -4.42
CA ALA A 112 5.93 -7.72 -4.75
C ALA A 112 7.29 -7.87 -4.06
N LEU A 113 7.98 -6.77 -3.75
CA LEU A 113 9.32 -6.78 -3.14
C LEU A 113 9.50 -7.73 -1.94
N PRO A 114 8.61 -7.82 -0.93
CA PRO A 114 8.80 -8.74 0.18
C PRO A 114 8.75 -10.23 -0.22
N HIS A 115 8.22 -10.54 -1.40
CA HIS A 115 8.07 -11.89 -1.94
C HIS A 115 9.17 -12.28 -2.93
N THR A 116 9.79 -11.29 -3.59
CA THR A 116 10.76 -11.52 -4.68
C THR A 116 12.18 -11.12 -4.33
N THR A 117 12.36 -10.21 -3.37
CA THR A 117 13.64 -9.53 -3.14
C THR A 117 14.02 -9.59 -1.66
N PRO A 118 14.88 -10.53 -1.24
CA PRO A 118 15.32 -10.62 0.16
C PRO A 118 16.43 -9.61 0.52
N THR A 119 17.14 -9.08 -0.48
CA THR A 119 18.26 -8.14 -0.34
C THR A 119 17.79 -6.68 -0.43
N PRO A 120 18.58 -5.70 0.06
CA PRO A 120 18.23 -4.28 -0.02
C PRO A 120 18.39 -3.66 -1.42
N ASP A 121 18.67 -4.44 -2.48
CA ASP A 121 19.01 -3.91 -3.81
C ASP A 121 17.87 -3.12 -4.46
N ALA A 122 16.62 -3.36 -4.05
CA ALA A 122 15.43 -2.62 -4.49
C ALA A 122 15.03 -1.47 -3.55
N LEU A 123 15.81 -1.17 -2.51
CA LEU A 123 15.58 -0.06 -1.60
C LEU A 123 15.42 1.31 -2.31
N PRO A 124 16.17 1.62 -3.39
CA PRO A 124 15.96 2.88 -4.12
C PRO A 124 14.54 3.08 -4.65
N LEU A 125 13.78 2.01 -4.92
CA LEU A 125 12.38 2.10 -5.36
C LEU A 125 11.46 2.54 -4.21
N VAL A 126 11.70 2.01 -3.01
CA VAL A 126 10.98 2.43 -1.78
C VAL A 126 11.27 3.89 -1.48
N GLU A 127 12.53 4.29 -1.52
CA GLU A 127 12.90 5.68 -1.25
C GLU A 127 12.31 6.64 -2.30
N ASP A 128 12.25 6.24 -3.57
CA ASP A 128 11.60 7.02 -4.61
C ASP A 128 10.10 7.19 -4.34
N ALA A 129 9.40 6.11 -4.03
CA ALA A 129 7.99 6.16 -3.65
C ALA A 129 7.77 7.12 -2.46
N LEU A 130 8.65 7.07 -1.46
CA LEU A 130 8.67 7.96 -0.31
C LEU A 130 9.08 9.40 -0.62
N ARG A 131 9.55 9.74 -1.83
CA ARG A 131 9.74 11.13 -2.29
C ARG A 131 8.49 11.69 -2.97
N THR A 132 7.60 10.84 -3.49
CA THR A 132 6.34 11.24 -4.12
C THR A 132 5.26 11.66 -3.11
N ASN A 133 4.22 12.40 -3.51
CA ASN A 133 3.02 12.67 -2.69
C ASN A 133 1.86 11.71 -3.01
N ASP A 134 2.10 10.63 -3.76
CA ASP A 134 1.09 9.63 -4.05
C ASP A 134 0.89 8.73 -2.82
N THR A 135 -0.26 8.88 -2.16
CA THR A 135 -0.57 8.15 -0.92
C THR A 135 -0.60 6.64 -1.12
N SER A 136 -0.95 6.16 -2.32
CA SER A 136 -0.97 4.73 -2.62
C SER A 136 0.44 4.15 -2.75
N LEU A 137 1.39 4.92 -3.29
CA LEU A 137 2.81 4.55 -3.33
C LEU A 137 3.46 4.63 -1.96
N ILE A 138 3.17 5.69 -1.20
CA ILE A 138 3.68 5.83 0.17
C ILE A 138 3.22 4.65 1.03
N ALA A 139 1.93 4.28 0.98
CA ALA A 139 1.39 3.15 1.72
C ALA A 139 2.10 1.82 1.37
N ALA A 140 2.34 1.56 0.08
CA ALA A 140 3.07 0.37 -0.34
C ALA A 140 4.55 0.39 0.10
N ALA A 141 5.19 1.56 0.06
CA ALA A 141 6.60 1.74 0.42
C ALA A 141 6.87 1.49 1.91
N VAL A 142 5.94 1.88 2.80
CA VAL A 142 6.05 1.62 4.25
C VAL A 142 5.65 0.19 4.66
N GLY A 143 5.40 -0.68 3.68
CA GLY A 143 5.11 -2.10 3.88
C GLY A 143 6.33 -2.93 4.35
N PRO A 144 6.21 -4.27 4.35
CA PRO A 144 7.20 -5.16 4.97
C PRO A 144 8.64 -5.03 4.44
N TYR A 145 8.81 -4.73 3.15
CA TYR A 145 10.14 -4.53 2.57
C TYR A 145 10.79 -3.23 3.08
N GLY A 146 10.06 -2.11 3.11
CA GLY A 146 10.53 -0.86 3.70
C GLY A 146 10.85 -0.99 5.19
N ALA A 147 9.99 -1.66 5.96
CA ALA A 147 10.23 -1.90 7.39
C ALA A 147 11.52 -2.69 7.67
N ARG A 148 11.89 -3.60 6.76
CA ARG A 148 13.08 -4.44 6.86
C ARG A 148 14.36 -3.71 6.47
N HIS A 149 14.31 -2.89 5.42
CA HIS A 149 15.50 -2.35 4.77
C HIS A 149 15.75 -0.86 5.01
N LEU A 150 14.75 -0.07 5.40
CA LEU A 150 14.97 1.33 5.76
C LEU A 150 15.81 1.42 7.05
N ASP A 151 16.85 2.25 6.98
CA ASP A 151 17.58 2.65 8.17
C ASP A 151 16.68 3.43 9.15
N ALA A 152 17.19 3.68 10.35
CA ALA A 152 16.40 4.34 11.39
C ALA A 152 15.95 5.76 10.98
N HIS A 153 16.81 6.52 10.29
CA HIS A 153 16.50 7.90 9.90
C HIS A 153 15.44 7.94 8.79
N ALA A 154 15.67 7.21 7.70
CA ALA A 154 14.75 7.13 6.57
C ALA A 154 13.38 6.58 7.00
N TRP A 155 13.36 5.59 7.90
CA TRP A 155 12.12 5.04 8.46
C TRP A 155 11.32 6.08 9.28
N ARG A 156 11.97 6.88 10.15
CA ARG A 156 11.28 7.96 10.89
C ARG A 156 10.67 8.99 9.95
N HIS A 157 11.43 9.40 8.93
CA HIS A 157 10.94 10.33 7.92
C HIS A 157 9.76 9.74 7.11
N ALA A 158 9.77 8.43 6.84
CA ALA A 158 8.64 7.75 6.21
C ALA A 158 7.37 7.81 7.10
N VAL A 159 7.51 7.57 8.41
CA VAL A 159 6.40 7.67 9.37
C VAL A 159 5.84 9.10 9.44
N LEU A 160 6.71 10.10 9.56
CA LEU A 160 6.31 11.51 9.55
C LEU A 160 5.63 11.89 8.23
N LYS A 161 6.12 11.35 7.11
CA LYS A 161 5.48 11.53 5.82
C LYS A 161 4.08 10.94 5.80
N CYS A 162 3.87 9.72 6.30
CA CYS A 162 2.54 9.12 6.40
C CYS A 162 1.58 10.01 7.17
N VAL A 163 2.00 10.50 8.35
CA VAL A 163 1.21 11.43 9.16
C VAL A 163 0.89 12.70 8.36
N PHE A 164 1.90 13.30 7.73
CA PHE A 164 1.73 14.53 6.96
C PHE A 164 0.78 14.37 5.75
N THR A 165 0.90 13.27 4.99
CA THR A 165 0.10 13.01 3.79
C THR A 165 -1.24 12.31 4.07
N GLY A 166 -1.51 11.95 5.33
CA GLY A 166 -2.74 11.24 5.71
C GLY A 166 -2.78 9.77 5.29
N VAL A 167 -1.63 9.13 5.09
CA VAL A 167 -1.56 7.67 4.91
C VAL A 167 -1.76 7.03 6.28
N PRO A 168 -2.71 6.08 6.44
CA PRO A 168 -2.95 5.44 7.72
C PRO A 168 -1.67 4.79 8.27
N VAL A 169 -1.33 5.08 9.53
CA VAL A 169 -0.11 4.52 10.14
C VAL A 169 -0.18 2.99 10.32
N THR A 170 -1.36 2.39 10.16
CA THR A 170 -1.56 0.93 10.07
C THR A 170 -0.90 0.30 8.85
N GLU A 171 -0.61 1.08 7.81
CA GLU A 171 0.15 0.64 6.64
C GLU A 171 1.65 0.47 6.94
N VAL A 172 2.17 1.16 7.96
CA VAL A 172 3.56 1.05 8.37
C VAL A 172 3.80 -0.31 9.02
N ALA A 173 4.45 -1.22 8.30
CA ALA A 173 4.76 -2.55 8.80
C ALA A 173 5.76 -2.46 9.98
N GLY A 174 5.53 -3.23 11.04
CA GLY A 174 6.40 -3.24 12.22
C GLY A 174 6.41 -1.93 13.02
N LEU A 175 5.42 -1.05 12.83
CA LEU A 175 5.37 0.26 13.49
C LEU A 175 5.53 0.16 15.01
N ALA A 176 4.75 -0.71 15.66
CA ALA A 176 4.78 -0.84 17.12
C ALA A 176 6.17 -1.28 17.62
N ASP A 177 6.82 -2.19 16.92
CA ASP A 177 8.11 -2.73 17.35
C ASP A 177 9.26 -1.75 17.11
N ARG A 178 9.25 -1.04 15.98
CA ARG A 178 10.30 -0.05 15.66
C ARG A 178 10.12 1.29 16.38
N ALA A 179 8.89 1.73 16.64
CA ALA A 179 8.64 3.02 17.28
C ALA A 179 8.89 2.99 18.79
N ARG A 180 8.61 1.87 19.49
CA ARG A 180 8.69 1.81 20.96
C ARG A 180 10.06 2.26 21.48
N GLY A 181 10.03 3.26 22.37
CA GLY A 181 11.22 3.86 22.97
C GLY A 181 12.10 4.65 21.99
N ASP A 182 11.61 4.98 20.79
CA ASP A 182 12.31 5.84 19.84
C ASP A 182 12.13 7.31 20.24
N THR A 183 13.08 7.80 21.05
CA THR A 183 13.06 9.16 21.60
C THR A 183 13.17 10.24 20.52
N GLU A 184 13.84 9.95 19.41
CA GLU A 184 13.99 10.89 18.30
C GLU A 184 12.68 11.00 17.52
N LEU A 185 12.02 9.87 17.23
CA LEU A 185 10.69 9.89 16.63
C LEU A 185 9.68 10.64 17.52
N ALA A 186 9.68 10.38 18.83
CA ALA A 186 8.82 11.08 19.78
C ALA A 186 9.08 12.60 19.77
N ARG A 187 10.35 13.02 19.72
CA ARG A 187 10.73 14.44 19.61
C ARG A 187 10.18 15.06 18.32
N MET A 188 10.43 14.44 17.16
CA MET A 188 9.96 14.94 15.86
C MET A 188 8.43 15.06 15.79
N LEU A 189 7.69 14.09 16.36
CA LEU A 189 6.22 14.13 16.40
C LEU A 189 5.70 15.22 17.33
N ARG A 190 6.36 15.46 18.47
CA ARG A 190 6.04 16.59 19.37
C ARG A 190 6.24 17.93 18.68
N ASP A 191 7.34 18.09 17.96
CA ASP A 191 7.62 19.31 17.19
C ASP A 191 6.53 19.54 16.12
N GLN A 192 6.19 18.50 15.36
CA GLN A 192 5.11 18.56 14.37
C GLN A 192 3.74 18.88 15.01
N ALA A 193 3.42 18.31 16.18
CA ALA A 193 2.19 18.63 16.90
C ALA A 193 2.16 20.09 17.37
N ALA A 194 3.29 20.60 17.89
CA ALA A 194 3.43 21.98 18.31
C ALA A 194 3.26 22.96 17.13
N GLU A 195 3.88 22.67 15.99
CA GLU A 195 3.73 23.45 14.75
C GLU A 195 2.26 23.51 14.30
N ARG A 196 1.54 22.38 14.33
CA ARG A 196 0.11 22.35 13.97
C ARG A 196 -0.74 23.18 14.92
N THR A 197 -0.54 23.03 16.23
CA THR A 197 -1.26 23.79 17.25
C THR A 197 -1.00 25.29 17.10
N ALA A 198 0.27 25.69 16.89
CA ALA A 198 0.65 27.08 16.67
C ALA A 198 -0.02 27.68 15.42
N ALA A 199 -0.24 26.86 14.39
CA ALA A 199 -0.97 27.23 13.18
C ALA A 199 -2.51 27.17 13.33
N GLY A 200 -3.05 26.91 14.53
CA GLY A 200 -4.49 26.77 14.77
C GLY A 200 -5.11 25.54 14.12
N ARG A 201 -4.30 24.54 13.74
CA ARG A 201 -4.75 23.32 13.07
C ARG A 201 -4.86 22.17 14.08
N PRO A 202 -5.89 21.30 13.97
CA PRO A 202 -5.98 20.13 14.84
C PRO A 202 -4.80 19.18 14.60
N VAL A 203 -4.36 18.55 15.70
CA VAL A 203 -3.39 17.45 15.68
C VAL A 203 -4.10 16.18 15.22
N GLN A 204 -3.50 15.49 14.26
CA GLN A 204 -4.07 14.28 13.66
C GLN A 204 -4.05 13.10 14.65
N GLU A 205 -5.05 12.23 14.59
CA GLU A 205 -5.15 11.08 15.50
C GLU A 205 -3.98 10.10 15.34
N ASP A 206 -3.60 9.83 14.10
CA ASP A 206 -2.45 8.97 13.80
C ASP A 206 -1.13 9.54 14.35
N LEU A 207 -0.97 10.87 14.41
CA LEU A 207 0.18 11.50 15.05
C LEU A 207 0.20 11.13 16.54
N ARG A 208 -0.92 11.32 17.23
CA ARG A 208 -1.04 11.00 18.67
C ARG A 208 -0.79 9.52 18.94
N ARG A 209 -1.32 8.64 18.09
CA ARG A 209 -1.11 7.19 18.18
C ARG A 209 0.37 6.82 18.08
N VAL A 210 1.08 7.33 17.07
CA VAL A 210 2.50 7.04 16.91
C VAL A 210 3.31 7.62 18.07
N LEU A 211 3.00 8.84 18.51
CA LEU A 211 3.67 9.46 19.65
C LEU A 211 3.52 8.60 20.92
N ALA A 212 2.32 8.14 21.22
CA ALA A 212 2.07 7.26 22.38
C ALA A 212 2.85 5.95 22.29
N ILE A 213 2.98 5.36 21.11
CA ILE A 213 3.82 4.17 20.90
C ILE A 213 5.30 4.51 21.12
N ALA A 214 5.76 5.65 20.59
CA ALA A 214 7.17 6.04 20.67
C ALA A 214 7.62 6.35 22.10
N GLU A 215 6.73 6.90 22.92
CA GLU A 215 6.97 7.19 24.34
C GLU A 215 6.84 5.95 25.23
N ALA A 216 6.21 4.87 24.74
CA ALA A 216 6.10 3.63 25.50
C ALA A 216 7.49 3.00 25.71
N PRO A 217 7.81 2.53 26.93
CA PRO A 217 9.10 1.91 27.21
C PRO A 217 9.28 0.64 26.35
N ARG A 218 10.52 0.38 25.94
CA ARG A 218 10.85 -0.92 25.34
C ARG A 218 10.68 -2.01 26.40
N PRO A 219 10.06 -3.15 26.07
CA PRO A 219 10.02 -4.28 26.98
C PRO A 219 11.45 -4.66 27.35
N THR A 220 11.68 -4.84 28.65
CA THR A 220 12.95 -5.34 29.17
C THR A 220 13.04 -6.81 28.78
N GLU A 221 14.00 -7.19 27.93
CA GLU A 221 14.25 -8.61 27.66
C GLU A 221 14.71 -9.29 28.97
N PRO A 222 14.19 -10.49 29.28
CA PRO A 222 14.56 -11.25 30.47
C PRO A 222 15.99 -11.80 30.42
#